data_AF-Q039Z5-F1
#
_entry.id   AF-Q039Z5-F1
#
_cell.length_a   1.000
_cell.length_b   1.000
_cell.length_c   1.000
_cell.angle_alpha   90.00
_cell.angle_beta   90.00
_cell.angle_gamma   90.00
#
_symmetry.space_group_name_H-M   'P 1'
#
loop_
_entity.id
_entity.type
_entity.pdbx_description
1 polymer ?
#
loop_
_entity_poly.entity_id
_entity_poly.type
_entity_poly.pdbx_seq_one_letter_code
_entity_poly.pdbx_strand_id
1 'polypeptide(L)'
;MRKEQQTLRILGDKVRYYRKLKGLSQAELAANICTQATISLIEKRNKVPSMNILMRLIGRLGIQLDDIVVEHHDRVQQLLTGIDFQIQHHQYALAAENLSKIRLDKIKNDDDQKRYYYYQGIIELFKNNAPDEAIYFFGRVLSPLVNSERDLFGILATLGLGLAYAAKHTFDRSRVYIDQALRMLKHVPLSDSKYLDVELTIYWHIARIYYELSDFKAVLKYTDLGVREAVKHDKLFLLDELFALQARALKLLGDPDASKSYQIAIAFARVTGSTPLETSLVAEMVSQKPNIETA
;
A
#
# COMPACT_ATOMS: atom_id res chain seq x y z
N MET A 1 17.94 13.34 -31.32
CA MET A 1 16.94 12.27 -31.12
C MET A 1 17.35 11.48 -29.88
N ARG A 2 16.61 11.63 -28.77
CA ARG A 2 16.86 10.86 -27.55
C ARG A 2 16.46 9.41 -27.83
N LYS A 3 17.36 8.44 -27.58
CA LYS A 3 17.00 7.02 -27.57
C LYS A 3 15.91 6.83 -26.52
N GLU A 4 14.70 6.48 -26.95
CA GLU A 4 13.69 5.93 -26.05
C GLU A 4 14.33 4.75 -25.32
N GLN A 5 14.51 4.89 -24.01
CA GLN A 5 14.85 3.74 -23.17
C GLN A 5 13.67 2.77 -23.26
N GLN A 6 13.92 1.57 -23.80
CA GLN A 6 12.94 0.49 -23.78
C GLN A 6 12.52 0.23 -22.33
N THR A 7 11.28 0.58 -22.00
CA THR A 7 10.64 0.41 -20.69
C THR A 7 10.45 -1.06 -20.31
N LEU A 8 10.46 -1.95 -21.31
CA LEU A 8 10.25 -3.38 -21.16
C LEU A 8 11.58 -4.14 -21.28
N ARG A 9 11.93 -4.97 -20.30
CA ARG A 9 13.06 -5.90 -20.38
C ARG A 9 12.58 -7.34 -20.29
N ILE A 10 13.05 -8.19 -21.21
CA ILE A 10 12.80 -9.64 -21.15
C ILE A 10 13.99 -10.35 -20.49
N LEU A 11 13.70 -11.38 -19.69
CA LEU A 11 14.66 -12.26 -19.05
C LEU A 11 14.83 -13.51 -19.92
N GLY A 12 15.79 -13.47 -20.84
CA GLY A 12 16.11 -14.56 -21.75
C GLY A 12 16.40 -15.89 -21.02
N ASP A 13 17.07 -15.82 -19.88
CA ASP A 13 17.37 -17.00 -19.06
C ASP A 13 16.10 -17.66 -18.49
N LYS A 14 15.08 -16.87 -18.11
CA LYS A 14 13.78 -17.40 -17.66
C LYS A 14 13.02 -18.03 -18.82
N VAL A 15 13.02 -17.42 -20.00
CA VAL A 15 12.45 -18.02 -21.22
C VAL A 15 13.09 -19.38 -21.50
N ARG A 16 14.43 -19.46 -21.41
CA ARG A 16 15.19 -20.69 -21.59
C ARG A 16 14.84 -21.74 -20.54
N TYR A 17 14.70 -21.33 -19.28
CA TYR A 17 14.31 -22.19 -18.17
C TYR A 17 12.93 -22.82 -18.41
N TYR A 18 11.91 -22.02 -18.68
CA TYR A 18 10.55 -22.53 -18.94
C TYR A 18 10.47 -23.38 -20.20
N ARG A 19 11.19 -23.02 -21.26
CA ARG A 19 11.29 -23.86 -22.47
C ARG A 19 11.84 -25.25 -22.15
N LYS A 20 12.93 -25.32 -21.38
CA LYS A 20 13.54 -26.59 -20.97
C LYS A 20 12.63 -27.39 -20.05
N LEU A 21 11.92 -26.74 -19.12
CA LEU A 21 10.92 -27.40 -18.27
C LEU A 21 9.81 -28.07 -19.10
N LYS A 22 9.41 -27.46 -20.21
CA LYS A 22 8.45 -28.03 -21.17
C LYS A 22 9.07 -29.07 -22.11
N GLY A 23 10.36 -29.36 -22.01
CA GLY A 23 11.07 -30.30 -22.88
C GLY A 23 11.21 -29.84 -24.34
N LEU A 24 11.00 -28.55 -24.63
CA LEU A 24 11.00 -28.05 -26.01
C LEU A 24 12.42 -27.66 -26.47
N SER A 25 12.75 -27.94 -27.72
CA SER A 25 13.86 -27.30 -28.44
C SER A 25 13.51 -25.86 -28.82
N GLN A 26 14.51 -25.05 -29.17
CA GLN A 26 14.26 -23.68 -29.63
C GLN A 26 13.46 -23.65 -30.94
N ALA A 27 13.59 -24.67 -31.80
CA ALA A 27 12.82 -24.79 -33.03
C ALA A 27 11.35 -25.10 -32.74
N GLU A 28 11.07 -26.00 -31.80
CA GLU A 28 9.69 -26.32 -31.39
C GLU A 28 9.02 -25.13 -30.69
N LEU A 29 9.75 -24.39 -29.85
CA LEU A 29 9.22 -23.15 -29.28
C LEU A 29 8.95 -22.10 -30.38
N ALA A 30 9.80 -22.03 -31.41
CA ALA A 30 9.64 -21.08 -32.51
C ALA A 30 8.52 -21.44 -33.50
N ALA A 31 8.19 -22.73 -33.64
CA ALA A 31 7.33 -23.26 -34.71
C ALA A 31 6.02 -22.47 -34.88
N ASN A 32 5.73 -21.99 -36.09
CA ASN A 32 4.58 -21.15 -36.42
C ASN A 32 4.50 -19.80 -35.68
N ILE A 33 5.46 -19.42 -34.84
CA ILE A 33 5.49 -18.17 -34.07
C ILE A 33 6.55 -17.20 -34.62
N CYS A 34 7.80 -17.64 -34.69
CA CYS A 34 8.95 -16.86 -35.13
C CYS A 34 10.06 -17.80 -35.64
N THR A 35 11.27 -17.28 -35.85
CA THR A 35 12.41 -18.12 -36.23
C THR A 35 13.13 -18.67 -35.01
N GLN A 36 13.77 -19.85 -35.14
CA GLN A 36 14.62 -20.39 -34.07
C GLN A 36 15.75 -19.42 -33.69
N ALA A 37 16.27 -18.64 -34.64
CA ALA A 37 17.23 -17.58 -34.39
C ALA A 37 16.67 -16.47 -33.50
N THR A 38 15.38 -16.11 -33.66
CA THR A 38 14.68 -15.17 -32.77
C THR A 38 14.64 -15.68 -31.34
N ILE A 39 14.31 -16.97 -31.12
CA ILE A 39 14.35 -17.59 -29.78
C ILE A 39 15.76 -17.55 -29.19
N SER A 40 16.77 -17.88 -29.99
CA SER A 40 18.18 -17.80 -29.56
C SER A 40 18.58 -16.37 -29.14
N LEU A 41 18.14 -15.35 -29.87
CA LEU A 41 18.37 -13.93 -29.52
C LEU A 41 17.63 -13.51 -28.25
N ILE A 42 16.39 -13.97 -28.06
CA ILE A 42 15.64 -13.74 -26.83
C ILE A 42 16.40 -14.34 -25.65
N GLU A 43 16.74 -15.63 -25.73
CA GLU A 43 17.37 -16.39 -24.63
C GLU A 43 18.78 -15.88 -24.29
N LYS A 44 19.59 -15.51 -25.29
CA LYS A 44 21.01 -15.15 -25.07
C LYS A 44 21.24 -13.66 -24.90
N ARG A 45 20.43 -12.81 -25.54
CA ARG A 45 20.68 -11.36 -25.62
C ARG A 45 19.55 -10.53 -25.03
N ASN A 46 18.57 -11.15 -24.37
CA ASN A 46 17.40 -10.45 -23.82
C ASN A 46 16.72 -9.59 -24.89
N LYS A 47 16.72 -10.05 -26.16
CA LYS A 47 16.10 -9.31 -27.25
C LYS A 47 14.59 -9.31 -27.05
N VAL A 48 14.01 -8.14 -26.82
CA VAL A 48 12.56 -7.98 -26.69
C VAL A 48 11.90 -8.24 -28.05
N PRO A 49 11.02 -9.24 -28.18
CA PRO A 49 10.28 -9.49 -29.42
C PRO A 49 9.08 -8.54 -29.52
N SER A 50 8.34 -8.59 -30.65
CA SER A 50 7.07 -7.87 -30.74
C SER A 50 6.05 -8.44 -29.74
N MET A 51 5.07 -7.63 -29.33
CA MET A 51 4.04 -8.06 -28.37
C MET A 51 3.28 -9.29 -28.85
N ASN A 52 3.00 -9.41 -30.15
CA ASN A 52 2.35 -10.58 -30.74
C ASN A 52 3.20 -11.85 -30.55
N ILE A 53 4.50 -11.80 -30.85
CA ILE A 53 5.41 -12.94 -30.62
C ILE A 53 5.46 -13.27 -29.13
N LEU A 54 5.59 -12.27 -28.27
CA LEU A 54 5.67 -12.44 -26.82
C LEU A 54 4.47 -13.19 -26.26
N MET A 55 3.25 -12.75 -26.58
CA MET A 55 2.01 -13.38 -26.11
C MET A 55 1.88 -14.83 -26.60
N ARG A 56 2.29 -15.12 -27.84
CA ARG A 56 2.26 -16.48 -28.39
C ARG A 56 3.28 -17.41 -27.73
N LEU A 57 4.46 -16.89 -27.39
CA LEU A 57 5.48 -17.66 -26.66
C LEU A 57 5.03 -17.97 -25.23
N ILE A 58 4.50 -16.98 -24.52
CA ILE A 58 3.94 -17.14 -23.17
C ILE A 58 2.82 -18.18 -23.16
N GLY A 59 1.90 -18.10 -24.13
CA GLY A 59 0.83 -19.10 -24.30
C GLY A 59 1.37 -20.51 -24.54
N ARG A 60 2.42 -20.67 -25.36
CA ARG A 60 3.05 -21.99 -25.60
C ARG A 60 3.80 -22.52 -24.38
N LEU A 61 4.43 -21.64 -23.61
CA LEU A 61 5.15 -22.00 -22.39
C LEU A 61 4.20 -22.24 -21.21
N GLY A 62 2.95 -21.77 -21.29
CA GLY A 62 1.96 -21.87 -20.21
C GLY A 62 2.37 -21.05 -18.98
N ILE A 63 2.94 -19.88 -19.20
CA ILE A 63 3.41 -18.94 -18.17
C ILE A 63 2.63 -17.63 -18.28
N GLN A 64 2.87 -16.68 -17.38
CA GLN A 64 2.36 -15.31 -17.47
C GLN A 64 3.43 -14.37 -18.04
N LEU A 65 3.05 -13.12 -18.34
CA LEU A 65 4.00 -12.12 -18.83
C LEU A 65 5.10 -11.83 -17.80
N ASP A 66 4.70 -11.70 -16.55
CA ASP A 66 5.56 -11.33 -15.41
C ASP A 66 6.60 -12.41 -15.06
N ASP A 67 6.43 -13.63 -15.57
CA ASP A 67 7.40 -14.73 -15.41
C ASP A 67 8.71 -14.50 -16.17
N ILE A 68 8.65 -13.76 -17.28
CA ILE A 68 9.76 -13.58 -18.22
C ILE A 68 10.02 -12.12 -18.56
N VAL A 69 9.12 -11.21 -18.22
CA VAL A 69 9.29 -9.77 -18.41
C VAL A 69 9.44 -9.12 -17.05
N VAL A 70 10.43 -8.23 -16.96
CA VAL A 70 10.54 -7.29 -15.86
C VAL A 70 10.31 -5.91 -16.43
N GLU A 71 9.40 -5.18 -15.81
CA GLU A 71 9.36 -3.74 -15.98
C GLU A 71 10.67 -3.16 -15.42
N HIS A 72 11.31 -2.29 -16.20
CA HIS A 72 12.39 -1.48 -15.65
C HIS A 72 11.75 -0.42 -14.76
N HIS A 73 11.41 -0.78 -13.52
CA HIS A 73 11.09 0.22 -12.52
C HIS A 73 12.30 1.14 -12.38
N ASP A 74 12.09 2.45 -12.56
CA ASP A 74 13.11 3.43 -12.24
C ASP A 74 13.50 3.21 -10.77
N ARG A 75 14.75 3.45 -10.40
CA ARG A 75 15.25 3.23 -9.02
C ARG A 75 14.35 3.92 -7.99
N VAL A 76 13.74 5.05 -8.39
CA VAL A 76 12.74 5.77 -7.61
C VAL A 76 11.51 4.92 -7.30
N GLN A 77 10.92 4.24 -8.28
CA GLN A 77 9.73 3.40 -8.09
C GLN A 77 10.01 2.21 -7.15
N GLN A 78 11.19 1.59 -7.29
CA GLN A 78 11.61 0.50 -6.40
C GLN A 78 11.73 0.99 -4.95
N LEU A 79 12.33 2.17 -4.76
CA LEU A 79 12.43 2.79 -3.44
C LEU A 79 11.04 3.16 -2.89
N LEU A 80 10.15 3.76 -3.69
CA LEU A 80 8.79 4.11 -3.27
C LEU A 80 7.98 2.87 -2.88
N THR A 81 8.13 1.76 -3.59
CA THR A 81 7.47 0.48 -3.25
C THR A 81 8.01 -0.08 -1.93
N GLY A 82 9.32 0.00 -1.71
CA GLY A 82 9.92 -0.41 -0.42
C GLY A 82 9.49 0.49 0.74
N ILE A 83 9.35 1.79 0.49
CA ILE A 83 8.88 2.77 1.50
C ILE A 83 7.42 2.53 1.85
N ASP A 84 6.57 2.22 0.86
CA ASP A 84 5.17 1.83 1.08
C ASP A 84 5.09 0.63 2.03
N PHE A 85 5.83 -0.44 1.72
CA PHE A 85 5.92 -1.62 2.59
C PHE A 85 6.38 -1.26 4.01
N GLN A 86 7.38 -0.40 4.15
CA GLN A 86 7.90 0.03 5.46
C GLN A 86 6.86 0.83 6.26
N ILE A 87 6.15 1.74 5.61
CA ILE A 87 5.05 2.52 6.23
C ILE A 87 3.94 1.58 6.70
N GLN A 88 3.55 0.63 5.85
CA GLN A 88 2.53 -0.38 6.14
C GLN A 88 2.87 -1.28 7.33
N HIS A 89 4.16 -1.41 7.67
CA HIS A 89 4.64 -2.18 8.82
C HIS A 89 5.17 -1.28 9.96
N HIS A 90 4.77 -0.01 9.98
CA HIS A 90 5.16 0.98 11.00
C HIS A 90 6.67 1.18 11.15
N GLN A 91 7.45 0.81 10.14
CA GLN A 91 8.92 0.98 10.09
C GLN A 91 9.28 2.39 9.62
N TYR A 92 8.69 3.42 10.24
CA TYR A 92 8.80 4.80 9.78
C TYR A 92 10.24 5.32 9.77
N ALA A 93 11.10 4.84 10.68
CA ALA A 93 12.52 5.19 10.69
C ALA A 93 13.25 4.70 9.43
N LEU A 94 13.01 3.46 9.02
CA LEU A 94 13.58 2.89 7.80
C LEU A 94 12.98 3.53 6.55
N ALA A 95 11.67 3.82 6.56
CA ALA A 95 10.99 4.57 5.52
C ALA A 95 11.64 5.95 5.31
N ALA A 96 11.91 6.68 6.39
CA ALA A 96 12.58 7.98 6.34
C ALA A 96 14.00 7.90 5.75
N GLU A 97 14.78 6.89 6.15
CA GLU A 97 16.11 6.67 5.59
C GLU A 97 16.05 6.42 4.09
N ASN A 98 15.13 5.57 3.62
CA ASN A 98 15.01 5.26 2.20
C ASN A 98 14.43 6.42 1.38
N LEU A 99 13.49 7.18 1.95
CA LEU A 99 12.93 8.36 1.31
C LEU A 99 14.00 9.44 1.10
N SER A 100 14.94 9.60 2.05
CA SER A 100 16.06 10.54 1.92
C SER A 100 17.01 10.23 0.75
N LYS A 101 17.01 8.98 0.25
CA LYS A 101 17.82 8.54 -0.90
C LYS A 101 17.18 8.95 -2.24
N ILE A 102 15.90 9.33 -2.24
CA ILE A 102 15.18 9.79 -3.43
C ILE A 102 15.44 11.29 -3.60
N ARG A 103 15.95 11.67 -4.77
CA ARG A 103 16.04 13.09 -5.14
C ARG A 103 14.79 13.48 -5.93
N LEU A 104 14.11 14.53 -5.47
CA LEU A 104 12.84 15.00 -6.05
C LEU A 104 12.97 15.33 -7.55
N ASP A 105 14.11 15.89 -8.00
CA ASP A 105 14.38 16.20 -9.41
C ASP A 105 14.45 14.98 -10.33
N LYS A 106 14.54 13.77 -9.75
CA LYS A 106 14.56 12.49 -10.48
C LYS A 106 13.19 11.84 -10.59
N ILE A 107 12.18 12.37 -9.90
CA ILE A 107 10.80 11.91 -10.02
C ILE A 107 10.21 12.52 -11.30
N LYS A 108 9.80 11.67 -12.25
CA LYS A 108 9.42 12.10 -13.60
C LYS A 108 7.92 12.16 -13.83
N ASN A 109 7.14 11.40 -13.05
CA ASN A 109 5.69 11.34 -13.21
C ASN A 109 5.00 11.86 -11.94
N ASP A 110 3.77 12.35 -12.12
CA ASP A 110 3.04 13.02 -11.07
C ASP A 110 2.56 12.06 -9.97
N ASP A 111 2.29 10.79 -10.31
CA ASP A 111 1.84 9.76 -9.35
C ASP A 111 2.95 9.41 -8.33
N ASP A 112 4.18 9.24 -8.80
CA ASP A 112 5.34 9.01 -7.94
C ASP A 112 5.67 10.25 -7.11
N GLN A 113 5.37 11.44 -7.63
CA GLN A 113 5.52 12.68 -6.86
C GLN A 113 4.47 12.77 -5.74
N LYS A 114 3.22 12.37 -6.00
CA LYS A 114 2.18 12.26 -4.98
C LYS A 114 2.53 11.23 -3.91
N ARG A 115 3.00 10.04 -4.31
CA ARG A 115 3.50 9.00 -3.40
C ARG A 115 4.60 9.55 -2.50
N TYR A 116 5.58 10.21 -3.09
CA TYR A 116 6.69 10.82 -2.36
C TYR A 116 6.21 11.81 -1.30
N TYR A 117 5.35 12.77 -1.66
CA TYR A 117 4.82 13.74 -0.70
C TYR A 117 3.90 13.10 0.34
N TYR A 118 3.09 12.12 -0.04
CA TYR A 118 2.26 11.38 0.90
C TYR A 118 3.12 10.67 1.96
N TYR A 119 4.18 9.98 1.54
CA TYR A 119 5.11 9.31 2.45
C TYR A 119 5.87 10.30 3.34
N GLN A 120 6.26 11.47 2.83
CA GLN A 120 6.80 12.54 3.69
C GLN A 120 5.79 12.92 4.77
N GLY A 121 4.52 13.16 4.41
CA GLY A 121 3.49 13.52 5.37
C GLY A 121 3.26 12.46 6.45
N ILE A 122 3.22 11.18 6.08
CA ILE A 122 3.08 10.06 7.02
C ILE A 122 4.28 9.97 7.96
N ILE A 123 5.50 10.13 7.44
CA ILE A 123 6.72 10.09 8.27
C ILE A 123 6.75 11.27 9.24
N GLU A 124 6.43 12.48 8.80
CA GLU A 124 6.38 13.63 9.70
C GLU A 124 5.34 13.44 10.81
N LEU A 125 4.18 12.88 10.47
CA LEU A 125 3.11 12.64 11.42
C LEU A 125 3.48 11.57 12.46
N PHE A 126 3.90 10.38 12.03
CA PHE A 126 4.04 9.21 12.92
C PHE A 126 5.44 9.01 13.49
N LYS A 127 6.49 9.48 12.81
CA LYS A 127 7.88 9.36 13.31
C LYS A 127 8.32 10.60 14.07
N ASN A 128 8.09 11.77 13.48
CA ASN A 128 8.63 13.02 13.99
C ASN A 128 7.64 13.76 14.91
N ASN A 129 6.39 13.30 15.01
CA ASN A 129 5.31 13.97 15.73
C ASN A 129 5.16 15.45 15.33
N ALA A 130 5.30 15.73 14.03
CA ALA A 130 5.31 17.05 13.43
C ALA A 130 4.07 17.26 12.54
N PRO A 131 2.87 17.45 13.12
CA PRO A 131 1.63 17.50 12.35
C PRO A 131 1.55 18.71 11.39
N ASP A 132 2.24 19.82 11.68
CA ASP A 132 2.29 20.97 10.78
C ASP A 132 3.09 20.69 9.50
N GLU A 133 4.22 19.98 9.61
CA GLU A 133 4.99 19.51 8.46
C GLU A 133 4.21 18.45 7.67
N ALA A 134 3.50 17.56 8.39
CA ALA A 134 2.61 16.59 7.75
C ALA A 134 1.51 17.28 6.91
N ILE A 135 0.87 18.32 7.46
CA ILE A 135 -0.13 19.12 6.75
C ILE A 135 0.46 19.75 5.49
N TYR A 136 1.67 20.32 5.58
CA TYR A 136 2.36 20.87 4.42
C TYR A 136 2.51 19.82 3.31
N PHE A 137 3.04 18.64 3.62
CA PHE A 137 3.27 17.60 2.63
C PHE A 137 1.98 16.99 2.07
N PHE A 138 0.95 16.76 2.89
CA PHE A 138 -0.36 16.34 2.38
C PHE A 138 -0.99 17.41 1.47
N GLY A 139 -0.83 18.70 1.79
CA GLY A 139 -1.22 19.80 0.92
C GLY A 139 -0.53 19.77 -0.45
N ARG A 140 0.74 19.33 -0.52
CA ARG A 140 1.48 19.15 -1.78
C ARG A 140 0.89 18.04 -2.65
N VAL A 141 0.33 16.99 -2.06
CA VAL A 141 -0.38 15.92 -2.79
C VAL A 141 -1.65 16.46 -3.45
N LEU A 142 -2.39 17.32 -2.74
CA LEU A 142 -3.69 17.86 -3.15
C LEU A 142 -3.62 19.05 -4.13
N SER A 143 -2.41 19.46 -4.54
CA SER A 143 -2.21 20.64 -5.38
C SER A 143 -3.02 20.56 -6.69
N PRO A 144 -3.72 21.63 -7.13
CA PRO A 144 -4.74 21.60 -8.20
C PRO A 144 -4.29 21.15 -9.59
N LEU A 145 -3.00 20.97 -9.83
CA LEU A 145 -2.46 20.56 -11.13
C LEU A 145 -2.69 19.07 -11.46
N VAL A 146 -3.22 18.26 -10.54
CA VAL A 146 -3.22 16.79 -10.68
C VAL A 146 -4.49 16.07 -10.15
N ASN A 147 -5.61 16.74 -9.93
CA ASN A 147 -6.79 16.08 -9.33
C ASN A 147 -7.75 15.51 -10.39
N SER A 148 -7.75 14.19 -10.54
CA SER A 148 -8.88 13.45 -11.10
C SER A 148 -9.83 13.06 -9.97
N GLU A 149 -11.13 12.94 -10.25
CA GLU A 149 -12.15 12.52 -9.27
C GLU A 149 -11.93 11.10 -8.68
N ARG A 150 -10.91 10.37 -9.15
CA ARG A 150 -10.56 9.00 -8.72
C ARG A 150 -9.14 8.89 -8.14
N ASP A 151 -8.60 9.98 -7.60
CA ASP A 151 -7.25 10.00 -7.05
C ASP A 151 -7.19 9.37 -5.63
N LEU A 152 -6.73 8.12 -5.55
CA LEU A 152 -6.52 7.40 -4.30
C LEU A 152 -5.54 8.11 -3.36
N PHE A 153 -4.46 8.69 -3.89
CA PHE A 153 -3.52 9.47 -3.06
C PHE A 153 -4.13 10.78 -2.61
N GLY A 154 -5.05 11.36 -3.38
CA GLY A 154 -5.89 12.47 -2.95
C GLY A 154 -6.76 12.12 -1.74
N ILE A 155 -7.40 10.93 -1.73
CA ILE A 155 -8.16 10.44 -0.57
C ILE A 155 -7.23 10.22 0.63
N LEU A 156 -6.12 9.50 0.44
CA LEU A 156 -5.16 9.22 1.51
C LEU A 156 -4.55 10.49 2.10
N ALA A 157 -4.23 11.50 1.29
CA ALA A 157 -3.72 12.79 1.77
C ALA A 157 -4.80 13.59 2.51
N THR A 158 -6.06 13.54 2.04
CA THR A 158 -7.19 14.16 2.75
C THR A 158 -7.39 13.51 4.13
N LEU A 159 -7.29 12.18 4.22
CA LEU A 159 -7.31 11.46 5.50
C LEU A 159 -6.08 11.82 6.35
N GLY A 160 -4.90 11.93 5.74
CA GLY A 160 -3.68 12.40 6.40
C GLY A 160 -3.84 13.79 7.04
N LEU A 161 -4.52 14.73 6.38
CA LEU A 161 -4.91 16.01 6.97
C LEU A 161 -5.86 15.82 8.15
N GLY A 162 -6.85 14.94 8.04
CA GLY A 162 -7.76 14.59 9.13
C GLY A 162 -7.01 14.09 10.38
N LEU A 163 -6.03 13.20 10.20
CA LEU A 163 -5.17 12.69 11.26
C LEU A 163 -4.28 13.78 11.85
N ALA A 164 -3.62 14.58 11.02
CA ALA A 164 -2.73 15.63 11.49
C ALA A 164 -3.49 16.70 12.31
N TYR A 165 -4.69 17.11 11.87
CA TYR A 165 -5.53 18.03 12.65
C TYR A 165 -6.12 17.40 13.91
N ALA A 166 -6.35 16.08 13.94
CA ALA A 166 -6.73 15.37 15.16
C ALA A 166 -5.57 15.34 16.17
N ALA A 167 -4.34 15.05 15.72
CA ALA A 167 -3.13 15.10 16.55
C ALA A 167 -2.86 16.51 17.13
N LYS A 168 -3.33 17.56 16.47
CA LYS A 168 -3.31 18.95 16.97
C LYS A 168 -4.48 19.30 17.91
N HIS A 169 -5.34 18.34 18.24
CA HIS A 169 -6.59 18.54 18.98
C HIS A 169 -7.56 19.56 18.36
N THR A 170 -7.42 19.83 17.06
CA THR A 170 -8.32 20.70 16.28
C THR A 170 -9.40 19.87 15.60
N PHE A 171 -10.25 19.26 16.42
CA PHE A 171 -11.21 18.24 16.00
C PHE A 171 -12.23 18.72 14.96
N ASP A 172 -12.62 20.00 14.99
CA ASP A 172 -13.54 20.55 13.98
C ASP A 172 -12.93 20.54 12.58
N ARG A 173 -11.63 20.83 12.46
CA ARG A 173 -10.92 20.72 11.17
C ARG A 173 -10.78 19.28 10.75
N SER A 174 -10.44 18.38 11.69
CA SER A 174 -10.36 16.94 11.42
C SER A 174 -11.69 16.41 10.84
N ARG A 175 -12.83 16.83 11.41
CA ARG A 175 -14.20 16.52 10.91
C ARG A 175 -14.43 16.97 9.46
N VAL A 176 -13.99 18.17 9.10
CA VAL A 176 -14.11 18.67 7.72
C VAL A 176 -13.38 17.75 6.72
N TYR A 177 -12.17 17.32 7.05
CA TYR A 177 -11.37 16.47 6.16
C TYR A 177 -11.87 15.04 6.08
N ILE A 178 -12.34 14.43 7.18
CA ILE A 178 -12.94 13.10 7.12
C ILE A 178 -14.23 13.10 6.28
N ASP A 179 -15.08 14.12 6.44
CA ASP A 179 -16.28 14.27 5.61
C ASP A 179 -15.95 14.43 4.13
N GLN A 180 -14.88 15.17 3.82
CA GLN A 180 -14.38 15.30 2.46
C GLN A 180 -13.88 13.97 1.89
N ALA A 181 -13.06 13.24 2.64
CA ALA A 181 -12.55 11.93 2.22
C ALA A 181 -13.70 10.92 1.97
N LEU A 182 -14.70 10.89 2.85
CA LEU A 182 -15.88 10.03 2.68
C LEU A 182 -16.73 10.39 1.45
N ARG A 183 -16.81 11.68 1.08
CA ARG A 183 -17.45 12.09 -0.18
C ARG A 183 -16.66 11.59 -1.39
N MET A 184 -15.34 11.74 -1.37
CA MET A 184 -14.47 11.25 -2.46
C MET A 184 -14.58 9.74 -2.64
N LEU A 185 -14.64 8.98 -1.54
CA LEU A 185 -14.71 7.52 -1.56
C LEU A 185 -15.94 6.97 -2.31
N LYS A 186 -17.07 7.68 -2.29
CA LYS A 186 -18.30 7.27 -2.99
C LYS A 186 -18.13 7.16 -4.51
N HIS A 187 -17.12 7.81 -5.07
CA HIS A 187 -16.87 7.87 -6.51
C HIS A 187 -15.76 6.91 -6.97
N VAL A 188 -15.18 6.12 -6.05
CA VAL A 188 -14.08 5.19 -6.35
C VAL A 188 -14.59 3.74 -6.25
N PRO A 189 -14.49 2.94 -7.33
CA PRO A 189 -14.79 1.51 -7.26
C PRO A 189 -13.62 0.77 -6.60
N LEU A 190 -13.62 0.68 -5.28
CA LEU A 190 -12.58 0.00 -4.50
C LEU A 190 -12.61 -1.54 -4.64
N SER A 191 -13.68 -2.10 -5.20
CA SER A 191 -13.91 -3.55 -5.31
C SER A 191 -12.96 -4.31 -6.24
N ASP A 192 -11.86 -3.68 -6.70
CA ASP A 192 -10.81 -4.34 -7.47
C ASP A 192 -9.71 -4.80 -6.52
N SER A 193 -9.45 -6.11 -6.49
CA SER A 193 -8.44 -6.75 -5.62
C SER A 193 -7.06 -6.07 -5.66
N LYS A 194 -6.71 -5.39 -6.77
CA LYS A 194 -5.43 -4.67 -6.90
C LYS A 194 -5.30 -3.46 -5.98
N TYR A 195 -6.41 -2.95 -5.44
CA TYR A 195 -6.43 -1.79 -4.53
C TYR A 195 -6.76 -2.17 -3.08
N LEU A 196 -6.84 -3.46 -2.77
CA LEU A 196 -7.25 -3.94 -1.44
C LEU A 196 -6.40 -3.32 -0.32
N ASP A 197 -5.07 -3.30 -0.46
CA ASP A 197 -4.19 -2.77 0.60
C ASP A 197 -4.43 -1.26 0.82
N VAL A 198 -4.73 -0.51 -0.24
CA VAL A 198 -5.09 0.91 -0.16
C VAL A 198 -6.46 1.08 0.49
N GLU A 199 -7.44 0.24 0.14
CA GLU A 199 -8.77 0.25 0.74
C GLU A 199 -8.71 -0.03 2.25
N LEU A 200 -7.97 -1.06 2.67
CA LEU A 200 -7.77 -1.38 4.08
C LEU A 200 -7.08 -0.23 4.83
N THR A 201 -6.08 0.41 4.21
CA THR A 201 -5.41 1.60 4.75
C THR A 201 -6.39 2.78 4.90
N ILE A 202 -7.29 2.99 3.94
CA ILE A 202 -8.34 4.01 4.01
C ILE A 202 -9.27 3.75 5.20
N TYR A 203 -9.76 2.52 5.35
CA TYR A 203 -10.62 2.17 6.49
C TYR A 203 -9.92 2.34 7.82
N TRP A 204 -8.64 1.94 7.90
CA TRP A 204 -7.83 2.16 9.11
C TRP A 204 -7.67 3.64 9.44
N HIS A 205 -7.30 4.50 8.47
CA HIS A 205 -7.19 5.95 8.69
C HIS A 205 -8.52 6.57 9.13
N ILE A 206 -9.63 6.19 8.49
CA ILE A 206 -10.97 6.66 8.85
C ILE A 206 -11.29 6.28 10.31
N ALA A 207 -11.08 5.02 10.67
CA ALA A 207 -11.31 4.53 12.03
C ALA A 207 -10.41 5.24 13.04
N ARG A 208 -9.14 5.45 12.72
CA ARG A 208 -8.18 6.17 13.56
C ARG A 208 -8.60 7.61 13.81
N ILE A 209 -9.06 8.33 12.78
CA ILE A 209 -9.60 9.69 12.93
C ILE A 209 -10.83 9.69 13.85
N TYR A 210 -11.79 8.80 13.61
CA TYR A 210 -12.99 8.72 14.47
C TYR A 210 -12.67 8.34 15.92
N TYR A 211 -11.63 7.54 16.14
CA TYR A 211 -11.14 7.23 17.48
C TYR A 211 -10.68 8.49 18.20
N GLU A 212 -9.87 9.34 17.56
CA GLU A 212 -9.45 10.63 18.11
C GLU A 212 -10.63 11.59 18.34
N LEU A 213 -11.66 11.52 17.48
CA LEU A 213 -12.89 12.29 17.63
C LEU A 213 -13.85 11.71 18.68
N SER A 214 -13.48 10.59 19.35
CA SER A 214 -14.31 9.86 20.31
C SER A 214 -15.64 9.33 19.75
N ASP A 215 -15.77 9.19 18.42
CA ASP A 215 -16.92 8.54 17.78
C ASP A 215 -16.67 7.03 17.64
N PHE A 216 -16.75 6.34 18.78
CA PHE A 216 -16.43 4.91 18.84
C PHE A 216 -17.39 4.04 18.02
N LYS A 217 -18.62 4.49 17.76
CA LYS A 217 -19.55 3.79 16.86
C LYS A 217 -19.04 3.82 15.42
N ALA A 218 -18.53 4.97 14.96
CA ALA A 218 -17.90 5.06 13.66
C ALA A 218 -16.61 4.22 13.58
N VAL A 219 -15.80 4.18 14.65
CA VAL A 219 -14.62 3.29 14.72
C VAL A 219 -15.03 1.83 14.45
N LEU A 220 -16.02 1.32 15.18
CA LEU A 220 -16.49 -0.06 15.01
C LEU A 220 -17.03 -0.32 13.60
N LYS A 221 -17.76 0.64 13.02
CA LYS A 221 -18.26 0.52 11.64
C LYS A 221 -17.13 0.38 10.63
N TYR A 222 -16.14 1.26 10.63
CA TYR A 222 -15.11 1.27 9.58
C TYR A 222 -14.06 0.18 9.78
N THR A 223 -13.77 -0.19 11.03
CA THR A 223 -12.95 -1.38 11.29
C THR A 223 -13.63 -2.67 10.85
N ASP A 224 -14.94 -2.83 11.08
CA ASP A 224 -15.71 -3.99 10.60
C ASP A 224 -15.75 -4.06 9.07
N LEU A 225 -15.89 -2.92 8.38
CA LEU A 225 -15.76 -2.87 6.92
C LEU A 225 -14.39 -3.35 6.44
N GLY A 226 -13.30 -2.86 7.06
CA GLY A 226 -11.94 -3.30 6.73
C GLY A 226 -11.70 -4.78 7.00
N VAL A 227 -12.11 -5.27 8.17
CA VAL A 227 -11.98 -6.70 8.54
C VAL A 227 -12.73 -7.59 7.56
N ARG A 228 -13.96 -7.25 7.18
CA ARG A 228 -14.73 -8.04 6.22
C ARG A 228 -14.07 -8.10 4.85
N GLU A 229 -13.55 -6.98 4.36
CA GLU A 229 -12.91 -6.96 3.04
C GLU A 229 -11.58 -7.70 3.02
N ALA A 230 -10.80 -7.61 4.11
CA ALA A 230 -9.58 -8.39 4.31
C ALA A 230 -9.87 -9.90 4.35
N VAL A 231 -10.84 -10.33 5.17
CA VAL A 231 -11.23 -11.75 5.30
C VAL A 231 -11.79 -12.31 4.00
N LYS A 232 -12.62 -11.55 3.29
CA LYS A 232 -13.17 -11.95 1.98
C LYS A 232 -12.09 -12.25 0.93
N HIS A 233 -10.91 -11.66 1.08
CA HIS A 233 -9.77 -11.82 0.17
C HIS A 233 -8.59 -12.59 0.78
N ASP A 234 -8.81 -13.31 1.89
CA ASP A 234 -7.77 -14.08 2.60
C ASP A 234 -6.53 -13.25 2.96
N LYS A 235 -6.73 -11.95 3.23
CA LYS A 235 -5.65 -10.99 3.51
C LYS A 235 -5.50 -10.78 5.02
N LEU A 236 -4.27 -10.94 5.52
CA LEU A 236 -3.93 -10.69 6.93
C LEU A 236 -3.48 -9.25 7.21
N PHE A 237 -3.18 -8.48 6.17
CA PHE A 237 -2.70 -7.12 6.26
C PHE A 237 -3.66 -6.22 7.05
N LEU A 238 -3.12 -5.42 7.99
CA LEU A 238 -3.82 -4.50 8.91
C LEU A 238 -4.85 -5.12 9.86
N LEU A 239 -5.03 -6.46 9.89
CA LEU A 239 -6.01 -7.06 10.80
C LEU A 239 -5.67 -6.82 12.27
N ASP A 240 -4.39 -6.88 12.64
CA ASP A 240 -3.90 -6.53 13.98
C ASP A 240 -4.32 -5.12 14.41
N GLU A 241 -4.07 -4.14 13.55
CA GLU A 241 -4.40 -2.73 13.78
C GLU A 241 -5.92 -2.45 13.79
N LEU A 242 -6.68 -3.06 12.88
CA LEU A 242 -8.13 -2.91 12.82
C LEU A 242 -8.79 -3.50 14.08
N PHE A 243 -8.38 -4.70 14.51
CA PHE A 243 -8.86 -5.31 15.74
C PHE A 243 -8.37 -4.55 16.99
N ALA A 244 -7.18 -3.95 16.98
CA ALA A 244 -6.70 -3.10 18.05
C ALA A 244 -7.61 -1.88 18.26
N LEU A 245 -7.97 -1.18 17.18
CA LEU A 245 -8.91 -0.06 17.25
C LEU A 245 -10.31 -0.50 17.70
N GLN A 246 -10.80 -1.66 17.24
CA GLN A 246 -12.05 -2.24 17.74
C GLN A 246 -12.01 -2.50 19.24
N ALA A 247 -10.96 -3.16 19.72
CA ALA A 247 -10.81 -3.53 21.11
C ALA A 247 -10.78 -2.30 22.03
N ARG A 248 -10.02 -1.28 21.64
CA ARG A 248 -9.94 0.01 22.37
C ARG A 248 -11.29 0.75 22.37
N ALA A 249 -11.98 0.79 21.22
CA ALA A 249 -13.30 1.42 21.11
C ALA A 249 -14.36 0.69 21.96
N LEU A 250 -14.42 -0.64 21.90
CA LEU A 250 -15.31 -1.46 22.72
C LEU A 250 -15.06 -1.26 24.21
N LYS A 251 -13.79 -1.19 24.62
CA LYS A 251 -13.40 -0.94 26.01
C LYS A 251 -13.92 0.43 26.50
N LEU A 252 -13.81 1.47 25.68
CA LEU A 252 -14.32 2.82 26.01
C LEU A 252 -15.85 2.89 26.05
N LEU A 253 -16.53 2.02 25.29
CA LEU A 253 -17.98 1.86 25.33
C LEU A 253 -18.46 0.98 26.51
N GLY A 254 -17.57 0.34 27.24
CA GLY A 254 -17.92 -0.64 28.29
C GLY A 254 -18.52 -1.93 27.73
N ASP A 255 -18.22 -2.25 26.47
CA ASP A 255 -18.77 -3.42 25.79
C ASP A 255 -18.02 -4.71 26.24
N PRO A 256 -18.75 -5.78 26.63
CA PRO A 256 -18.13 -7.03 27.08
C PRO A 256 -17.27 -7.72 26.01
N ASP A 257 -17.51 -7.46 24.73
CA ASP A 257 -16.74 -8.06 23.63
C ASP A 257 -15.33 -7.46 23.49
N ALA A 258 -15.00 -6.40 24.24
CA ALA A 258 -13.68 -5.77 24.21
C ALA A 258 -12.54 -6.78 24.45
N SER A 259 -12.69 -7.68 25.44
CA SER A 259 -11.67 -8.67 25.78
C SER A 259 -11.41 -9.64 24.63
N LYS A 260 -12.47 -10.05 23.91
CA LYS A 260 -12.36 -10.92 22.74
C LYS A 260 -11.62 -10.23 21.62
N SER A 261 -11.95 -8.97 21.33
CA SER A 261 -11.25 -8.18 20.30
C SER A 261 -9.78 -7.95 20.64
N TYR A 262 -9.43 -7.72 21.91
CA TYR A 262 -8.03 -7.64 22.36
C TYR A 262 -7.27 -8.95 22.09
N GLN A 263 -7.86 -10.10 22.41
CA GLN A 263 -7.24 -11.41 22.16
C GLN A 263 -6.95 -11.63 20.67
N ILE A 264 -7.91 -11.27 19.81
CA ILE A 264 -7.76 -11.37 18.35
C ILE A 264 -6.64 -10.43 17.87
N ALA A 265 -6.64 -9.17 18.30
CA ALA A 265 -5.60 -8.20 17.95
C ALA A 265 -4.20 -8.66 18.35
N ILE A 266 -4.05 -9.18 19.58
CA ILE A 266 -2.78 -9.75 20.09
C ILE A 266 -2.33 -10.95 19.24
N ALA A 267 -3.27 -11.84 18.88
CA ALA A 267 -2.95 -13.00 18.06
C ALA A 267 -2.47 -12.58 16.66
N PHE A 268 -3.12 -11.61 16.03
CA PHE A 268 -2.65 -11.09 14.74
C PHE A 268 -1.31 -10.38 14.86
N ALA A 269 -1.10 -9.54 15.89
CA ALA A 269 0.17 -8.85 16.11
C ALA A 269 1.35 -9.83 16.26
N ARG A 270 1.12 -11.00 16.88
CA ARG A 270 2.11 -12.10 16.94
C ARG A 270 2.40 -12.71 15.57
N VAL A 271 1.36 -12.95 14.78
CA VAL A 271 1.49 -13.55 13.44
C VAL A 271 2.18 -12.60 12.47
N THR A 272 1.90 -11.29 12.56
CA THR A 272 2.51 -10.25 11.73
C THR A 272 3.90 -9.83 12.22
N GLY A 273 4.29 -10.21 13.44
CA GLY A 273 5.57 -9.87 14.04
C GLY A 273 5.63 -8.44 14.59
N SER A 274 4.48 -7.82 14.87
CA SER A 274 4.37 -6.47 15.44
C SER A 274 4.53 -6.50 16.97
N THR A 275 5.77 -6.76 17.44
CA THR A 275 6.10 -6.84 18.87
C THR A 275 5.70 -5.60 19.69
N PRO A 276 5.88 -4.36 19.19
CA PRO A 276 5.46 -3.17 19.93
C PRO A 276 3.95 -3.11 20.16
N LEU A 277 3.16 -3.42 19.13
CA LEU A 277 1.70 -3.45 19.22
C LEU A 277 1.23 -4.56 20.17
N GLU A 278 1.79 -5.77 20.04
CA GLU A 278 1.47 -6.88 20.93
C GLU A 278 1.69 -6.49 22.40
N THR A 279 2.86 -5.94 22.71
CA THR A 279 3.22 -5.54 24.08
C THR A 279 2.26 -4.50 24.62
N SER A 280 1.90 -3.50 23.81
CA SER A 280 0.94 -2.47 24.17
C SER A 280 -0.45 -3.05 24.45
N LEU A 281 -0.97 -3.91 23.56
CA LEU A 281 -2.28 -4.52 23.70
C LEU A 281 -2.37 -5.45 24.93
N VAL A 282 -1.32 -6.21 25.23
CA VAL A 282 -1.25 -7.03 26.44
C VAL A 282 -1.32 -6.16 27.70
N ALA A 283 -0.57 -5.05 27.74
CA ALA A 283 -0.60 -4.12 28.86
C ALA A 283 -1.96 -3.43 29.01
N GLU A 284 -2.56 -3.00 27.90
CA GLU A 284 -3.90 -2.40 27.88
C GLU A 284 -5.00 -3.37 28.31
N MET A 285 -4.90 -4.65 27.97
CA MET A 285 -5.90 -5.65 28.37
C MET A 285 -5.89 -5.89 29.89
N VAL A 286 -4.73 -5.75 30.54
CA VAL A 286 -4.57 -5.89 31.99
C VAL A 286 -4.95 -4.60 32.74
N SER A 287 -4.75 -3.43 32.13
CA SER A 287 -5.08 -2.14 32.74
C SER A 287 -6.57 -1.78 32.58
N GLN A 288 -7.17 -1.10 33.55
CA GLN A 288 -8.56 -0.60 33.43
C GLN A 288 -8.69 0.69 32.59
N LYS A 289 -7.58 1.28 32.09
CA LYS A 289 -7.60 2.50 31.27
C LYS A 289 -6.89 2.28 29.93
N PRO A 290 -7.52 2.57 28.78
CA PRO A 290 -6.85 2.53 27.48
C PRO A 290 -5.76 3.61 27.43
N ASN A 291 -4.59 3.25 26.89
CA ASN A 291 -3.50 4.20 26.70
C ASN A 291 -3.76 5.00 25.43
N ILE A 292 -3.89 6.32 25.55
CA ILE A 292 -4.21 7.21 24.41
C ILE A 292 -2.93 7.54 23.61
N GLU A 293 -1.75 7.32 24.20
CA GLU A 293 -0.46 7.74 23.62
C GLU A 293 0.16 6.76 22.60
N THR A 294 -0.36 5.53 22.51
CA THR A 294 0.20 4.46 21.65
C THR A 294 -0.73 4.02 20.53
N ALA A 295 -1.61 4.90 20.09
CA ALA A 295 -2.45 4.67 18.93
C ALA A 295 -1.91 5.49 17.75
#